data_AF-A0A7L2R322-F1
#
_entry.id   AF-A0A7L2R322-F1
#
_cell.length_a   1.000
_cell.length_b   1.000
_cell.length_c   1.000
_cell.angle_alpha   90.00
_cell.angle_beta   90.00
_cell.angle_gamma   90.00
#
_symmetry.space_group_name_H-M   'P 1'
#
loop_
_entity.id
_entity.type
_entity.pdbx_description
1 polymer ?
#
loop_
_entity_poly.entity_id
_entity_poly.type
_entity_poly.pdbx_seq_one_letter_code
_entity_poly.pdbx_strand_id
1 'polypeptide(L)'
;SCWSYFGKIGGRQAVGLVKNGCMDKGAIQHEMNHALDISILCYSLDYDSKQCTVRAVKIVLTEMLLSYLTGEQGNFGKMNSKNLGLPYDYSSVMHYGAYDFSSTPGKPTIVPIPDSSIPIGQREGLSNLDVAKINKLYKCNCCSSVLPKPKGSFSSVNYPSPYPNNSNCLWLIRVRRNKIFLQFEAFDLQRSSDCSSDYIKIYNGNSKSSPVLLDKYCGKGPLPSLVASGSTMLVEFASDESITATGFRASYNRVNCGATFRDSKGVITSPNYPNKYPKNRACFWVITSPVGYKISLKMLSFELEYSDRCIYDYLLIHDGSHPTSPAVGPYCGTEKVADFTSTGNFVLVEFHSDLVWELSGF
;
A
#
# COMPACT_ATOMS: atom_id res chain seq x y z
N SER A 1 0.80 -39.18 1.01
CA SER A 1 -0.01 -37.95 1.18
C SER A 1 0.88 -36.87 1.76
N CYS A 2 0.54 -35.61 1.49
CA CYS A 2 1.19 -34.47 2.13
C CYS A 2 0.48 -34.19 3.43
N TRP A 3 1.24 -33.76 4.43
CA TRP A 3 0.73 -33.61 5.77
C TRP A 3 1.61 -32.71 6.62
N SER A 4 1.02 -32.16 7.67
CA SER A 4 1.69 -31.36 8.67
C SER A 4 0.94 -31.46 10.00
N TYR A 5 1.66 -31.28 11.10
CA TYR A 5 1.01 -31.14 12.41
C TYR A 5 0.28 -29.80 12.50
N PHE A 6 -0.85 -29.77 13.18
CA PHE A 6 -1.60 -28.54 13.38
C PHE A 6 -1.06 -27.75 14.59
N GLY A 7 -0.71 -26.48 14.36
CA GLY A 7 -0.25 -25.57 15.39
C GLY A 7 1.15 -25.87 15.94
N LYS A 8 1.59 -25.00 16.86
CA LYS A 8 2.90 -25.12 17.52
C LYS A 8 2.87 -26.25 18.54
N ILE A 9 3.58 -27.35 18.27
CA ILE A 9 3.70 -28.49 19.20
C ILE A 9 4.97 -28.44 20.08
N GLY A 10 5.83 -27.44 19.87
CA GLY A 10 7.11 -27.30 20.59
C GLY A 10 8.24 -28.11 19.97
N GLY A 11 9.47 -27.56 19.96
CA GLY A 11 10.63 -28.20 19.33
C GLY A 11 10.55 -28.23 17.79
N ARG A 12 11.25 -29.19 17.17
CA ARG A 12 11.29 -29.36 15.71
C ARG A 12 10.01 -30.06 15.24
N GLN A 13 9.31 -29.46 14.26
CA GLN A 13 8.13 -30.04 13.61
C GLN A 13 8.48 -30.56 12.21
N ALA A 14 8.04 -31.77 11.89
CA ALA A 14 8.20 -32.34 10.56
C ALA A 14 7.00 -31.94 9.67
N VAL A 15 7.30 -31.62 8.41
CA VAL A 15 6.32 -31.38 7.35
C VAL A 15 6.56 -32.42 6.26
N GLY A 16 5.53 -33.19 5.92
CA GLY A 16 5.58 -34.26 4.93
C GLY A 16 5.35 -33.74 3.52
N LEU A 17 6.41 -33.65 2.71
CA LEU A 17 6.35 -33.24 1.31
C LEU A 17 6.66 -34.42 0.39
N VAL A 18 5.76 -34.72 -0.55
CA VAL A 18 5.94 -35.82 -1.52
C VAL A 18 6.43 -35.25 -2.85
N LYS A 19 7.51 -35.84 -3.39
CA LYS A 19 8.23 -35.38 -4.60
C LYS A 19 7.32 -35.15 -5.82
N ASN A 20 6.27 -35.95 -5.98
CA ASN A 20 5.36 -35.89 -7.14
C ASN A 20 3.95 -35.41 -6.77
N GLY A 21 3.78 -34.63 -5.70
CA GLY A 21 2.46 -34.15 -5.29
C GLY A 21 2.41 -32.82 -4.55
N CYS A 22 3.47 -32.42 -3.84
CA CYS A 22 3.47 -31.19 -3.03
C CYS A 22 4.80 -30.44 -3.06
N MET A 23 5.47 -30.46 -4.22
CA MET A 23 6.72 -29.74 -4.41
C MET A 23 6.54 -28.39 -5.08
N ASP A 24 5.31 -28.01 -5.44
CA ASP A 24 5.02 -26.64 -5.86
C ASP A 24 4.98 -25.71 -4.63
N LYS A 25 5.23 -24.43 -4.89
CA LYS A 25 5.34 -23.40 -3.86
C LYS A 25 4.09 -23.32 -2.98
N GLY A 26 2.90 -23.38 -3.57
CA GLY A 26 1.64 -23.28 -2.84
C GLY A 26 1.41 -24.47 -1.91
N ALA A 27 1.64 -25.69 -2.40
CA ALA A 27 1.50 -26.90 -1.59
C ALA A 27 2.48 -26.92 -0.41
N ILE A 28 3.74 -26.52 -0.61
CA ILE A 28 4.71 -26.42 0.49
C ILE A 28 4.24 -25.40 1.53
N GLN A 29 3.78 -24.23 1.08
CA GLN A 29 3.29 -23.17 1.98
C GLN A 29 2.00 -23.58 2.70
N HIS A 30 1.12 -24.33 2.06
CA HIS A 30 -0.08 -24.91 2.67
C HIS A 30 0.28 -25.81 3.85
N GLU A 31 1.18 -26.77 3.65
CA GLU A 31 1.59 -27.69 4.71
C GLU A 31 2.35 -26.96 5.83
N MET A 32 3.17 -25.96 5.51
CA MET A 32 3.81 -25.11 6.51
C MET A 32 2.78 -24.32 7.34
N ASN A 33 1.73 -23.79 6.72
CA ASN A 33 0.71 -23.00 7.39
C ASN A 33 -0.10 -23.81 8.42
N HIS A 34 -0.35 -25.10 8.19
CA HIS A 34 -0.90 -25.99 9.22
C HIS A 34 -0.04 -26.00 10.50
N ALA A 35 1.28 -26.08 10.36
CA ALA A 35 2.22 -26.03 11.49
C ALA A 35 2.25 -24.65 12.17
N LEU A 36 1.87 -23.60 11.44
CA LEU A 36 1.75 -22.24 11.93
C LEU A 36 0.37 -21.93 12.55
N ASP A 37 -0.44 -22.95 12.87
CA ASP A 37 -1.79 -22.82 13.45
C ASP A 37 -2.77 -22.09 12.51
N ILE A 38 -2.51 -22.13 11.20
CA ILE A 38 -3.42 -21.63 10.19
C ILE A 38 -4.19 -22.81 9.63
N SER A 39 -5.46 -22.92 10.01
CA SER A 39 -6.39 -23.88 9.40
C SER A 39 -7.10 -23.28 8.20
N ILE A 40 -7.67 -24.18 7.41
CA ILE A 40 -8.77 -23.87 6.49
C ILE A 40 -9.84 -23.14 7.29
N LEU A 41 -10.31 -21.99 6.77
CA LEU A 41 -11.43 -21.27 7.36
C LEU A 41 -12.65 -22.21 7.39
N CYS A 42 -13.25 -22.32 8.57
CA CYS A 42 -14.26 -23.32 8.88
C CYS A 42 -15.42 -23.31 7.87
N TYR A 43 -15.80 -24.49 7.40
CA TYR A 43 -17.14 -24.78 6.90
C TYR A 43 -17.89 -25.40 8.08
N SER A 44 -19.07 -24.89 8.42
CA SER A 44 -20.03 -25.70 9.17
C SER A 44 -21.41 -25.52 8.58
N LEU A 45 -22.06 -26.65 8.29
CA LEU A 45 -23.51 -26.73 8.18
C LEU A 45 -24.00 -27.01 9.59
N ASP A 46 -24.71 -26.08 10.21
CA ASP A 46 -25.32 -26.28 11.52
C ASP A 46 -26.84 -26.12 11.41
N TYR A 47 -27.58 -27.18 11.74
CA TYR A 47 -29.05 -27.20 11.77
C TYR A 47 -29.59 -26.77 13.14
N ASP A 48 -28.78 -26.69 14.21
CA ASP A 48 -29.25 -26.42 15.57
C ASP A 48 -28.19 -25.74 16.47
N SER A 49 -27.70 -24.55 16.06
CA SER A 49 -27.09 -23.53 16.93
C SER A 49 -25.88 -23.93 17.83
N LYS A 50 -24.65 -23.56 17.44
CA LYS A 50 -23.78 -22.58 18.16
C LYS A 50 -22.38 -22.38 17.53
N GLN A 51 -22.31 -21.30 16.73
CA GLN A 51 -21.17 -20.46 16.30
C GLN A 51 -19.98 -21.08 15.52
N CYS A 52 -20.12 -21.07 14.20
CA CYS A 52 -19.14 -20.47 13.28
C CYS A 52 -19.90 -19.69 12.19
N THR A 53 -19.80 -18.36 12.17
CA THR A 53 -20.53 -17.49 11.21
C THR A 53 -19.58 -16.94 10.16
N VAL A 54 -19.34 -17.67 9.08
CA VAL A 54 -18.95 -17.01 7.83
C VAL A 54 -19.80 -17.53 6.67
N ARG A 55 -20.86 -16.77 6.36
CA ARG A 55 -21.60 -16.86 5.09
C ARG A 55 -20.75 -16.29 3.95
N ALA A 56 -19.53 -16.80 3.76
CA ALA A 56 -18.62 -16.39 2.68
C ALA A 56 -18.68 -17.34 1.49
N VAL A 57 -19.03 -18.61 1.71
CA VAL A 57 -19.11 -19.62 0.65
C VAL A 57 -20.38 -20.46 0.81
N LYS A 58 -20.97 -20.84 -0.32
CA LYS A 58 -22.07 -21.80 -0.45
C LYS A 58 -21.50 -23.14 -0.89
N ILE A 59 -21.84 -24.20 -0.16
CA ILE A 59 -21.54 -25.57 -0.55
C ILE A 59 -22.69 -26.16 -1.37
N VAL A 60 -22.37 -26.72 -2.53
CA VAL A 60 -23.34 -27.36 -3.44
C VAL A 60 -23.28 -28.88 -3.28
N LEU A 61 -23.98 -29.38 -2.25
CA LEU A 61 -23.96 -30.80 -1.87
C LEU A 61 -24.43 -31.75 -2.98
N THR A 62 -25.33 -31.30 -3.85
CA THR A 62 -25.87 -32.11 -4.96
C THR A 62 -24.82 -32.46 -6.01
N GLU A 63 -23.74 -31.68 -6.09
CA GLU A 63 -22.66 -31.86 -7.05
C GLU A 63 -21.42 -32.49 -6.39
N MET A 64 -21.51 -32.93 -5.13
CA MET A 64 -20.39 -33.54 -4.42
C MET A 64 -20.39 -35.06 -4.57
N LEU A 65 -19.20 -35.65 -4.70
CA LEU A 65 -19.02 -37.10 -4.74
C LEU A 65 -19.55 -37.75 -3.44
N LEU A 66 -20.37 -38.79 -3.58
CA LEU A 66 -21.08 -39.44 -2.47
C LEU A 66 -20.13 -39.91 -1.34
N SER A 67 -18.93 -40.36 -1.70
CA SER A 67 -17.91 -40.80 -0.74
C SER A 67 -17.42 -39.72 0.22
N TYR A 68 -17.51 -38.44 -0.16
CA TYR A 68 -17.19 -37.30 0.72
C TYR A 68 -18.36 -36.89 1.63
N LEU A 69 -19.57 -37.37 1.35
CA LEU A 69 -20.77 -37.10 2.15
C LEU A 69 -21.00 -38.16 3.23
N THR A 70 -20.53 -39.40 3.04
CA THR A 70 -20.87 -40.56 3.90
C THR A 70 -19.71 -41.07 4.78
N GLY A 71 -18.52 -40.45 4.72
CA GLY A 71 -17.36 -40.86 5.53
C GLY A 71 -17.18 -40.02 6.80
N GLU A 72 -16.64 -40.61 7.87
CA GLU A 72 -16.21 -39.90 9.11
C GLU A 72 -15.11 -38.83 8.89
N GLN A 73 -14.66 -38.63 7.64
CA GLN A 73 -13.76 -37.56 7.19
C GLN A 73 -14.55 -36.37 6.64
N GLY A 74 -15.35 -35.72 7.50
CA GLY A 74 -15.93 -34.42 7.18
C GLY A 74 -14.83 -33.36 6.98
N ASN A 75 -14.24 -33.26 5.79
CA ASN A 75 -13.34 -32.16 5.40
C ASN A 75 -14.04 -30.79 5.53
N PHE A 76 -15.36 -30.80 5.59
CA PHE A 76 -16.25 -29.65 5.74
C PHE A 76 -16.83 -29.49 7.16
N GLY A 77 -16.24 -30.12 8.17
CA GLY A 77 -16.87 -30.21 9.49
C GLY A 77 -15.96 -30.10 10.71
N LYS A 78 -14.69 -29.71 10.58
CA LYS A 78 -13.80 -29.58 11.75
C LYS A 78 -12.94 -28.32 11.78
N MET A 79 -13.08 -27.65 12.93
CA MET A 79 -12.18 -26.76 13.66
C MET A 79 -12.38 -25.25 13.62
N ASN A 80 -12.48 -24.75 14.86
CA ASN A 80 -12.71 -23.40 15.33
C ASN A 80 -11.50 -22.49 15.04
N SER A 81 -11.34 -22.01 13.80
CA SER A 81 -10.31 -21.03 13.49
C SER A 81 -10.78 -19.65 13.93
N LYS A 82 -10.14 -19.05 14.94
CA LYS A 82 -10.29 -17.60 15.18
C LYS A 82 -9.71 -16.89 13.96
N ASN A 83 -10.54 -16.19 13.18
CA ASN A 83 -10.02 -15.36 12.08
C ASN A 83 -9.28 -14.11 12.57
N LEU A 84 -9.04 -14.01 13.88
CA LEU A 84 -8.35 -12.90 14.54
C LEU A 84 -8.92 -11.52 14.14
N GLY A 85 -10.22 -11.43 13.81
CA GLY A 85 -10.86 -10.19 13.33
C GLY A 85 -10.50 -9.76 11.91
N LEU A 86 -9.80 -10.60 11.13
CA LEU A 86 -9.55 -10.39 9.70
C LEU A 86 -10.80 -10.75 8.87
N PRO A 87 -10.93 -10.26 7.62
CA PRO A 87 -11.97 -10.70 6.68
C PRO A 87 -11.74 -12.15 6.20
N TYR A 88 -12.74 -12.76 5.57
CA TYR A 88 -12.60 -14.08 4.95
C TYR A 88 -11.64 -14.02 3.76
N ASP A 89 -10.73 -14.98 3.68
CA ASP A 89 -9.70 -15.02 2.65
C ASP A 89 -9.99 -16.10 1.59
N TYR A 90 -10.70 -15.71 0.52
CA TYR A 90 -10.95 -16.56 -0.64
C TYR A 90 -9.67 -16.99 -1.36
N SER A 91 -8.63 -16.17 -1.26
CA SER A 91 -7.34 -16.40 -1.88
C SER A 91 -6.33 -17.05 -0.93
N SER A 92 -6.75 -17.57 0.23
CA SER A 92 -5.84 -18.26 1.13
C SER A 92 -5.25 -19.50 0.46
N VAL A 93 -3.95 -19.74 0.66
CA VAL A 93 -3.30 -20.99 0.22
C VAL A 93 -3.89 -22.22 0.94
N MET A 94 -4.59 -22.00 2.06
CA MET A 94 -5.30 -23.03 2.82
C MET A 94 -6.65 -23.41 2.22
N HIS A 95 -7.18 -22.62 1.30
CA HIS A 95 -8.53 -22.79 0.80
C HIS A 95 -8.63 -23.86 -0.31
N TYR A 96 -9.71 -24.62 -0.36
CA TYR A 96 -10.02 -25.53 -1.48
C TYR A 96 -10.46 -24.76 -2.75
N GLY A 97 -10.23 -25.33 -3.94
CA GLY A 97 -10.70 -24.79 -5.21
C GLY A 97 -12.22 -24.91 -5.40
N ALA A 98 -12.78 -24.10 -6.30
CA ALA A 98 -14.23 -24.07 -6.56
C ALA A 98 -14.83 -25.42 -7.00
N TYR A 99 -14.02 -26.25 -7.67
CA TYR A 99 -14.44 -27.52 -8.29
C TYR A 99 -13.98 -28.76 -7.51
N ASP A 100 -13.28 -28.57 -6.39
CA ASP A 100 -12.80 -29.69 -5.59
C ASP A 100 -13.99 -30.54 -5.13
N PHE A 101 -13.82 -31.86 -5.01
CA PHE A 101 -14.88 -32.78 -4.59
C PHE A 101 -16.08 -32.92 -5.54
N SER A 102 -16.04 -32.30 -6.73
CA SER A 102 -17.15 -32.35 -7.68
C SER A 102 -17.34 -33.74 -8.28
N SER A 103 -18.59 -34.22 -8.32
CA SER A 103 -19.00 -35.42 -9.05
C SER A 103 -19.31 -35.14 -10.52
N THR A 104 -19.51 -33.87 -10.89
CA THR A 104 -19.93 -33.46 -12.23
C THR A 104 -18.88 -32.53 -12.85
N PRO A 105 -18.20 -32.94 -13.95
CA PRO A 105 -17.17 -32.12 -14.59
C PRO A 105 -17.65 -30.70 -14.89
N GLY A 106 -16.90 -29.69 -14.42
CA GLY A 106 -17.22 -28.28 -14.63
C GLY A 106 -18.31 -27.69 -13.72
N LYS A 107 -18.85 -28.45 -12.75
CA LYS A 107 -19.78 -27.91 -11.75
C LYS A 107 -19.03 -27.58 -10.44
N PRO A 108 -19.11 -26.32 -9.95
CA PRO A 108 -18.47 -25.95 -8.70
C PRO A 108 -19.25 -26.50 -7.50
N THR A 109 -18.51 -26.97 -6.50
CA THR A 109 -19.02 -27.44 -5.21
C THR A 109 -18.86 -26.38 -4.13
N ILE A 110 -17.95 -25.42 -4.31
CA ILE A 110 -17.66 -24.32 -3.39
C ILE A 110 -17.81 -23.01 -4.16
N VAL A 111 -18.82 -22.22 -3.80
CA VAL A 111 -19.17 -20.99 -4.51
C VAL A 111 -19.07 -19.79 -3.55
N PRO A 112 -18.25 -18.77 -3.83
CA PRO A 112 -18.21 -17.57 -3.01
C PRO A 112 -19.57 -16.85 -3.00
N ILE A 113 -19.90 -16.23 -1.86
CA ILE A 113 -21.10 -15.42 -1.67
C ILE A 113 -20.73 -14.08 -1.03
N PRO A 114 -21.44 -12.99 -1.37
CA PRO A 114 -22.58 -12.93 -2.29
C PRO A 114 -22.21 -13.00 -3.78
N ASP A 115 -20.93 -12.87 -4.12
CA ASP A 115 -20.47 -12.80 -5.50
C ASP A 115 -19.74 -14.09 -5.93
N SER A 116 -20.41 -14.90 -6.76
CA SER A 116 -19.86 -16.16 -7.27
C SER A 116 -18.71 -15.98 -8.27
N SER A 117 -18.41 -14.76 -8.71
CA SER A 117 -17.31 -14.48 -9.65
C SER A 117 -15.94 -14.40 -8.97
N ILE A 118 -15.89 -14.33 -7.64
CA ILE A 118 -14.64 -14.23 -6.87
C ILE A 118 -13.81 -15.52 -7.04
N PRO A 119 -12.55 -15.43 -7.52
CA PRO A 119 -11.65 -16.58 -7.59
C PRO A 119 -11.33 -17.15 -6.21
N ILE A 120 -11.22 -18.48 -6.10
CA ILE A 120 -11.06 -19.16 -4.81
C ILE A 120 -10.11 -20.37 -4.92
N GLY A 121 -9.36 -20.64 -3.85
CA GLY A 121 -8.54 -21.85 -3.74
C GLY A 121 -7.25 -21.86 -4.57
N GLN A 122 -6.63 -20.69 -4.75
CA GLN A 122 -5.35 -20.57 -5.45
C GLN A 122 -4.21 -21.38 -4.76
N ARG A 123 -3.16 -21.69 -5.52
CA ARG A 123 -1.93 -22.39 -5.06
C ARG A 123 -0.63 -21.68 -5.52
N GLU A 124 -0.70 -20.39 -5.83
CA GLU A 124 0.44 -19.55 -6.21
C GLU A 124 1.31 -19.12 -5.01
N GLY A 125 0.70 -19.10 -3.82
CA GLY A 125 1.39 -18.96 -2.53
C GLY A 125 0.57 -18.26 -1.46
N LEU A 126 1.21 -17.83 -0.38
CA LEU A 126 0.54 -17.08 0.70
C LEU A 126 -0.15 -15.82 0.16
N SER A 127 -1.43 -15.67 0.50
CA SER A 127 -2.16 -14.42 0.29
C SER A 127 -1.68 -13.34 1.29
N ASN A 128 -2.06 -12.08 1.06
CA ASN A 128 -1.80 -11.02 2.03
C ASN A 128 -2.53 -11.24 3.36
N LEU A 129 -3.70 -11.90 3.34
CA LEU A 129 -4.45 -12.25 4.55
C LEU A 129 -3.84 -13.48 5.26
N ASP A 130 -3.24 -14.43 4.54
CA ASP A 130 -2.43 -15.50 5.14
C ASP A 130 -1.28 -14.88 5.94
N VAL A 131 -0.51 -14.00 5.33
CA VAL A 131 0.59 -13.27 5.98
C VAL A 131 0.10 -12.45 7.16
N ALA A 132 -1.05 -11.75 7.01
CA ALA A 132 -1.66 -10.99 8.10
C ALA A 132 -2.03 -11.86 9.30
N LYS A 133 -2.57 -13.06 9.05
CA LYS A 133 -2.94 -14.02 10.08
C LYS A 133 -1.71 -14.55 10.81
N ILE A 134 -0.64 -14.91 10.09
CA ILE A 134 0.66 -15.29 10.69
C ILE A 134 1.18 -14.15 11.57
N ASN A 135 1.23 -12.92 11.04
CA ASN A 135 1.75 -11.77 11.77
C ASN A 135 0.96 -11.50 13.05
N LYS A 136 -0.37 -11.60 13.00
CA LYS A 136 -1.23 -11.40 14.17
C LYS A 136 -1.09 -12.52 15.21
N LEU A 137 -0.95 -13.77 14.76
CA LEU A 137 -0.79 -14.92 15.66
C LEU A 137 0.56 -14.88 16.40
N TYR A 138 1.63 -14.56 15.67
CA TYR A 138 3.00 -14.54 16.21
C TYR A 138 3.47 -13.17 16.69
N LYS A 139 2.61 -12.14 16.63
CA LYS A 139 2.90 -10.74 17.01
C LYS A 139 4.11 -10.17 16.25
N CYS A 140 4.24 -10.54 14.97
CA CYS A 140 5.29 -10.04 14.09
C CYS A 140 4.93 -8.62 13.62
N ASN A 141 5.31 -7.62 14.42
CA ASN A 141 5.10 -6.20 14.13
C ASN A 141 6.38 -5.49 13.66
N CYS A 142 7.40 -6.24 13.21
CA CYS A 142 8.64 -5.65 12.72
C CYS A 142 8.44 -5.03 11.34
N CYS A 143 8.31 -3.71 11.30
CA CYS A 143 8.09 -2.92 10.08
C CYS A 143 9.13 -1.82 9.86
N SER A 144 9.95 -1.53 10.87
CA SER A 144 10.93 -0.46 10.81
C SER A 144 12.08 -0.83 9.88
N SER A 145 12.57 0.12 9.10
CA SER A 145 13.64 -0.10 8.12
C SER A 145 14.40 1.18 7.79
N VAL A 146 15.70 1.04 7.49
CA VAL A 146 16.49 2.11 6.86
C VAL A 146 16.45 1.91 5.36
N LEU A 147 16.11 2.96 4.62
CA LEU A 147 15.93 2.96 3.17
C LEU A 147 17.04 3.83 2.52
N PRO A 148 18.21 3.23 2.20
CA PRO A 148 19.38 3.99 1.73
C PRO A 148 19.41 4.21 0.22
N LYS A 149 18.57 3.50 -0.53
CA LYS A 149 18.53 3.54 -2.00
C LYS A 149 17.97 4.89 -2.46
N PRO A 150 18.40 5.44 -3.61
CA PRO A 150 17.92 6.73 -4.12
C PRO A 150 16.45 6.70 -4.56
N LYS A 151 15.88 5.52 -4.77
CA LYS A 151 14.45 5.31 -5.01
C LYS A 151 14.02 4.02 -4.33
N GLY A 152 12.77 3.96 -3.91
CA GLY A 152 12.21 2.77 -3.28
C GLY A 152 10.76 2.94 -2.89
N SER A 153 10.21 1.90 -2.30
CA SER A 153 8.86 1.89 -1.76
C SER A 153 8.82 1.11 -0.46
N PHE A 154 7.80 1.41 0.34
CA PHE A 154 7.50 0.73 1.60
C PHE A 154 5.99 0.78 1.84
N SER A 155 5.50 -0.07 2.74
CA SER A 155 4.08 -0.16 3.06
C SER A 155 3.90 -0.48 4.53
N SER A 156 2.69 -0.24 5.03
CA SER A 156 2.27 -0.84 6.30
C SER A 156 2.37 -2.38 6.20
N VAL A 157 2.56 -3.02 7.35
CA VAL A 157 2.53 -4.49 7.45
C VAL A 157 1.20 -4.99 6.88
N ASN A 158 1.25 -6.07 6.11
CA ASN A 158 0.12 -6.73 5.44
C ASN A 158 -0.55 -5.98 4.28
N TYR A 159 -0.19 -4.73 3.97
CA TYR A 159 -0.81 -4.00 2.86
C TYR A 159 -0.85 -4.84 1.57
N PRO A 160 -1.98 -4.90 0.83
CA PRO A 160 -3.24 -4.16 1.00
C PRO A 160 -4.25 -4.73 2.02
N SER A 161 -3.89 -5.78 2.76
CA SER A 161 -4.70 -6.28 3.88
C SER A 161 -4.53 -5.42 5.13
N PRO A 162 -5.46 -5.53 6.10
CA PRO A 162 -5.40 -4.66 7.27
C PRO A 162 -4.11 -4.75 8.07
N TYR A 163 -3.59 -3.60 8.49
CA TYR A 163 -2.38 -3.55 9.31
C TYR A 163 -2.62 -4.10 10.72
N PRO A 164 -1.56 -4.49 11.47
CA PRO A 164 -1.69 -4.96 12.84
C PRO A 164 -2.02 -3.84 13.84
N ASN A 165 -2.76 -4.17 14.90
CA ASN A 165 -2.90 -3.35 16.11
C ASN A 165 -1.55 -3.20 16.81
N ASN A 166 -1.38 -2.12 17.58
CA ASN A 166 -0.15 -1.80 18.33
C ASN A 166 1.09 -1.79 17.42
N SER A 167 0.93 -1.34 16.18
CA SER A 167 2.07 -1.13 15.27
C SER A 167 2.84 0.11 15.72
N ASN A 168 4.17 0.05 15.62
CA ASN A 168 5.05 1.19 15.87
C ASN A 168 6.22 1.10 14.89
N CYS A 169 5.99 1.60 13.68
CA CYS A 169 6.87 1.46 12.54
C CYS A 169 7.63 2.75 12.28
N LEU A 170 8.92 2.62 11.96
CA LEU A 170 9.78 3.73 11.57
C LEU A 170 10.54 3.41 10.28
N TRP A 171 10.31 4.21 9.24
CA TRP A 171 11.13 4.17 8.02
C TRP A 171 12.03 5.39 7.97
N LEU A 172 13.34 5.16 8.03
CA LEU A 172 14.34 6.21 7.83
C LEU A 172 14.80 6.18 6.37
N ILE A 173 14.31 7.12 5.57
CA ILE A 173 14.83 7.35 4.21
C ILE A 173 16.09 8.19 4.35
N ARG A 174 17.23 7.67 3.87
CA ARG A 174 18.52 8.37 3.93
C ARG A 174 19.27 8.23 2.63
N VAL A 175 19.29 9.32 1.85
CA VAL A 175 20.07 9.39 0.60
C VAL A 175 21.40 10.11 0.85
N ARG A 176 22.40 9.88 -0.01
CA ARG A 176 23.74 10.47 0.19
C ARG A 176 23.76 12.00 0.04
N ARG A 177 23.00 12.54 -0.92
CA ARG A 177 22.91 13.96 -1.28
C ARG A 177 21.52 14.26 -1.84
N ASN A 178 21.20 15.54 -1.96
CA ASN A 178 19.93 16.08 -2.47
C ASN A 178 18.75 15.87 -1.52
N LYS A 179 17.55 16.12 -2.03
CA LYS A 179 16.28 16.07 -1.30
C LYS A 179 15.54 14.76 -1.57
N ILE A 180 14.50 14.51 -0.77
CA ILE A 180 13.63 13.35 -0.89
C ILE A 180 12.23 13.82 -1.23
N PHE A 181 11.67 13.34 -2.34
CA PHE A 181 10.25 13.43 -2.65
C PHE A 181 9.58 12.11 -2.23
N LEU A 182 8.56 12.21 -1.38
CA LEU A 182 7.74 11.10 -0.88
C LEU A 182 6.32 11.27 -1.38
N GLN A 183 5.71 10.19 -1.85
CA GLN A 183 4.31 10.14 -2.26
C GLN A 183 3.65 8.87 -1.73
N PHE A 184 2.34 8.93 -1.54
CA PHE A 184 1.51 7.79 -1.15
C PHE A 184 0.68 7.33 -2.34
N GLU A 185 0.84 6.07 -2.76
CA GLU A 185 -0.01 5.48 -3.80
C GLU A 185 -1.37 5.04 -3.26
N ALA A 186 -1.42 4.68 -1.97
CA ALA A 186 -2.63 4.30 -1.27
C ALA A 186 -2.50 4.65 0.21
N PHE A 187 -3.60 5.06 0.83
CA PHE A 187 -3.64 5.38 2.24
C PHE A 187 -5.04 5.21 2.81
N ASP A 188 -5.13 4.43 3.88
CA ASP A 188 -6.37 4.12 4.57
C ASP A 188 -6.03 3.65 5.99
N LEU A 189 -6.13 4.58 6.95
CA LEU A 189 -5.97 4.32 8.38
C LEU A 189 -7.30 4.54 9.11
N GLN A 190 -7.44 4.00 10.32
CA GLN A 190 -8.58 4.29 11.20
C GLN A 190 -8.75 5.82 11.34
N ARG A 191 -9.95 6.30 11.03
CA ARG A 191 -10.30 7.70 11.22
C ARG A 191 -10.60 7.97 12.69
N SER A 192 -10.00 9.02 13.24
CA SER A 192 -10.34 9.60 14.54
C SER A 192 -10.29 11.13 14.45
N SER A 193 -10.87 11.84 15.42
CA SER A 193 -11.04 13.31 15.36
C SER A 193 -9.72 14.08 15.27
N ASP A 194 -8.69 13.60 15.94
CA ASP A 194 -7.36 14.21 16.07
C ASP A 194 -6.24 13.26 15.59
N CYS A 195 -6.61 12.14 14.96
CA CYS A 195 -5.69 11.07 14.58
C CYS A 195 -4.87 10.54 15.76
N SER A 196 -5.43 10.50 16.98
CA SER A 196 -4.74 9.93 18.15
C SER A 196 -4.67 8.41 18.14
N SER A 197 -5.67 7.74 17.54
CA SER A 197 -5.73 6.27 17.44
C SER A 197 -4.65 5.73 16.52
N ASP A 198 -4.84 5.93 15.22
CA ASP A 198 -3.89 5.49 14.20
C ASP A 198 -3.44 6.71 13.40
N TYR A 199 -2.14 6.80 13.14
CA TYR A 199 -1.62 7.93 12.40
C TYR A 199 -0.35 7.59 11.63
N ILE A 200 -0.14 8.33 10.56
CA ILE A 200 1.19 8.57 10.01
C ILE A 200 1.66 9.96 10.38
N LYS A 201 2.96 10.09 10.66
CA LYS A 201 3.63 11.35 10.94
C LYS A 201 4.99 11.38 10.25
N ILE A 202 5.35 12.51 9.67
CA ILE A 202 6.53 12.62 8.80
C ILE A 202 7.40 13.77 9.29
N TYR A 203 8.67 13.48 9.52
CA TYR A 203 9.66 14.41 10.04
C TYR A 203 10.71 14.75 8.98
N ASN A 204 11.09 16.02 8.94
CA ASN A 204 12.09 16.62 8.06
C ASN A 204 13.51 16.35 8.57
N GLY A 205 13.87 15.09 8.76
CA GLY A 205 15.16 14.72 9.32
C GLY A 205 15.25 13.23 9.63
N ASN A 206 16.16 12.88 10.54
CA ASN A 206 16.47 11.49 10.88
C ASN A 206 15.92 11.05 12.26
N SER A 207 15.17 11.92 12.94
CA SER A 207 14.69 11.68 14.30
C SER A 207 13.29 12.27 14.52
N LYS A 208 12.61 11.81 15.58
CA LYS A 208 11.33 12.40 16.03
C LYS A 208 11.47 13.82 16.60
N SER A 209 12.69 14.29 16.83
CA SER A 209 12.98 15.68 17.24
C SER A 209 13.19 16.63 16.05
N SER A 210 13.19 16.11 14.82
CA SER A 210 13.31 16.92 13.61
C SER A 210 12.02 17.69 13.31
N PRO A 211 12.07 18.81 12.56
CA PRO A 211 10.86 19.58 12.21
C PRO A 211 9.81 18.71 11.52
N VAL A 212 8.52 18.95 11.75
CA VAL A 212 7.44 18.11 11.22
C VAL A 212 7.05 18.52 9.80
N LEU A 213 7.17 17.61 8.82
CA LEU A 213 6.70 17.77 7.43
C LEU A 213 5.23 17.38 7.23
N LEU A 214 4.67 16.56 8.10
CA LEU A 214 3.26 16.23 8.16
C LEU A 214 3.00 15.77 9.58
N ASP A 215 2.07 16.44 10.27
CA ASP A 215 1.67 16.01 11.60
C ASP A 215 0.77 14.77 11.52
N LYS A 216 0.23 14.30 12.65
CA LYS A 216 -0.65 13.12 12.67
C LYS A 216 -1.74 13.22 11.61
N TYR A 217 -1.75 12.26 10.69
CA TYR A 217 -2.73 12.15 9.62
C TYR A 217 -3.30 10.73 9.57
N CYS A 218 -4.61 10.62 9.34
CA CYS A 218 -5.37 9.38 9.40
C CYS A 218 -6.64 9.44 8.54
N GLY A 219 -7.40 8.34 8.48
CA GLY A 219 -8.54 8.18 7.59
C GLY A 219 -8.15 7.68 6.20
N LYS A 220 -9.08 7.79 5.25
CA LYS A 220 -8.87 7.39 3.86
C LYS A 220 -8.30 8.56 3.07
N GLY A 221 -7.29 8.28 2.26
CA GLY A 221 -6.52 9.25 1.48
C GLY A 221 -7.31 9.96 0.37
N PRO A 222 -6.62 10.73 -0.49
CA PRO A 222 -5.16 10.76 -0.68
C PRO A 222 -4.38 11.56 0.37
N LEU A 223 -3.09 11.25 0.54
CA LEU A 223 -2.14 12.04 1.37
C LEU A 223 -1.26 12.91 0.50
N PRO A 224 -0.96 14.15 0.90
CA PRO A 224 -0.12 15.00 0.09
C PRO A 224 1.28 14.42 -0.08
N SER A 225 1.83 14.56 -1.29
CA SER A 225 3.26 14.32 -1.51
C SER A 225 4.07 15.36 -0.73
N LEU A 226 5.31 15.03 -0.38
CA LEU A 226 6.15 15.88 0.47
C LEU A 226 7.58 15.90 -0.04
N VAL A 227 8.24 17.05 0.12
CA VAL A 227 9.67 17.21 -0.19
C VAL A 227 10.43 17.57 1.07
N ALA A 228 11.35 16.71 1.50
CA ALA A 228 12.26 17.02 2.59
C ALA A 228 13.22 18.16 2.20
N SER A 229 13.60 18.99 3.15
CA SER A 229 14.60 20.04 2.91
C SER A 229 16.02 19.47 2.75
N GLY A 230 16.27 18.27 3.29
CA GLY A 230 17.56 17.59 3.26
C GLY A 230 17.49 16.15 2.75
N SER A 231 18.58 15.42 3.00
CA SER A 231 18.78 14.05 2.49
C SER A 231 18.28 12.94 3.42
N THR A 232 17.54 13.31 4.47
CA THR A 232 16.93 12.39 5.43
C THR A 232 15.47 12.76 5.68
N MET A 233 14.62 11.74 5.76
CA MET A 233 13.21 11.86 6.12
C MET A 233 12.84 10.65 6.98
N LEU A 234 12.15 10.90 8.11
CA LEU A 234 11.66 9.84 8.99
C LEU A 234 10.15 9.77 8.88
N VAL A 235 9.65 8.58 8.56
CA VAL A 235 8.22 8.27 8.50
C VAL A 235 7.87 7.39 9.70
N GLU A 236 6.91 7.84 10.50
CA GLU A 236 6.38 7.13 11.65
C GLU A 236 4.95 6.71 11.37
N PHE A 237 4.65 5.42 11.58
CA PHE A 237 3.29 4.92 11.62
C PHE A 237 3.05 4.25 12.98
N ALA A 238 1.95 4.64 13.63
CA ALA A 238 1.51 4.01 14.86
C ALA A 238 0.04 3.63 14.77
N SER A 239 -0.34 2.52 15.41
CA SER A 239 -1.74 2.11 15.59
C SER A 239 -2.06 1.73 17.03
N ASP A 240 -3.33 1.85 17.41
CA ASP A 240 -3.84 1.51 18.74
C ASP A 240 -4.19 0.02 18.89
N GLU A 241 -4.85 -0.35 19.99
CA GLU A 241 -5.18 -1.74 20.32
C GLU A 241 -6.35 -2.34 19.53
N SER A 242 -7.04 -1.55 18.71
CA SER A 242 -8.28 -1.92 18.03
C SER A 242 -8.35 -1.35 16.60
N ILE A 243 -9.46 -1.63 15.90
CA ILE A 243 -9.89 -1.04 14.61
C ILE A 243 -8.77 -0.77 13.60
N THR A 244 -8.68 -1.59 12.54
CA THR A 244 -7.68 -1.39 11.49
C THR A 244 -8.30 -1.21 10.11
N ALA A 245 -7.53 -0.65 9.20
CA ALA A 245 -7.91 -0.37 7.82
C ALA A 245 -6.86 -0.93 6.86
N THR A 246 -7.04 -0.78 5.54
CA THR A 246 -6.18 -1.44 4.53
C THR A 246 -4.71 -0.98 4.55
N GLY A 247 -4.41 0.12 5.23
CA GLY A 247 -3.06 0.61 5.45
C GLY A 247 -2.60 1.53 4.34
N PHE A 248 -1.29 1.54 4.06
CA PHE A 248 -0.73 2.43 3.06
C PHE A 248 0.41 1.79 2.28
N ARG A 249 0.62 2.34 1.08
CA ARG A 249 1.81 2.14 0.27
C ARG A 249 2.36 3.48 -0.15
N ALA A 250 3.67 3.64 0.01
CA ALA A 250 4.38 4.84 -0.33
C ALA A 250 5.60 4.53 -1.19
N SER A 251 5.96 5.46 -2.06
CA SER A 251 7.24 5.49 -2.75
C SER A 251 7.96 6.80 -2.55
N TYR A 252 9.27 6.72 -2.65
CA TYR A 252 10.13 7.88 -2.53
C TYR A 252 11.18 7.88 -3.62
N ASN A 253 11.56 9.08 -4.04
CA ASN A 253 12.60 9.34 -5.02
C ASN A 253 13.54 10.45 -4.52
N ARG A 254 14.83 10.28 -4.82
CA ARG A 254 15.82 11.34 -4.65
C ARG A 254 15.60 12.37 -5.73
N VAL A 255 15.37 13.61 -5.32
CA VAL A 255 15.14 14.77 -6.19
C VAL A 255 16.20 15.82 -5.95
N ASN A 256 16.57 16.56 -6.99
CA ASN A 256 17.68 17.51 -6.92
C ASN A 256 17.30 18.85 -6.29
N CYS A 257 16.01 19.16 -6.28
CA CYS A 257 15.43 20.47 -6.05
C CYS A 257 13.97 20.28 -5.65
N GLY A 258 13.31 21.38 -5.29
CA GLY A 258 11.95 21.33 -4.76
C GLY A 258 11.85 21.71 -3.29
N ALA A 259 10.63 21.90 -2.81
CA ALA A 259 10.30 22.19 -1.43
C ALA A 259 8.81 21.95 -1.14
N THR A 260 8.45 21.88 0.13
CA THR A 260 7.04 21.98 0.56
C THR A 260 6.79 23.37 1.11
N PHE A 261 5.84 24.10 0.52
CA PHE A 261 5.42 25.44 0.93
C PHE A 261 4.09 25.38 1.68
N ARG A 262 4.02 26.11 2.80
CA ARG A 262 2.86 26.19 3.68
C ARG A 262 2.45 27.63 4.01
N ASP A 263 3.32 28.58 3.69
CA ASP A 263 3.06 29.98 3.94
C ASP A 263 1.95 30.49 3.01
N SER A 264 1.19 31.48 3.47
CA SER A 264 0.08 32.05 2.69
C SER A 264 0.52 32.71 1.39
N LYS A 265 1.82 33.01 1.25
CA LYS A 265 2.46 33.60 0.07
C LYS A 265 3.89 33.08 -0.02
N GLY A 266 4.40 32.96 -1.24
CA GLY A 266 5.77 32.54 -1.50
C GLY A 266 6.13 32.75 -2.96
N VAL A 267 7.40 32.50 -3.29
CA VAL A 267 7.92 32.54 -4.66
C VAL A 267 8.62 31.21 -4.93
N ILE A 268 8.35 30.64 -6.09
CA ILE A 268 9.02 29.45 -6.61
C ILE A 268 9.89 29.91 -7.76
N THR A 269 11.14 29.45 -7.78
CA THR A 269 12.04 29.69 -8.90
C THR A 269 12.67 28.37 -9.34
N SER A 270 13.04 28.31 -10.61
CA SER A 270 13.92 27.25 -11.12
C SER A 270 15.26 27.25 -10.35
N PRO A 271 15.99 26.12 -10.29
CA PRO A 271 17.31 26.11 -9.67
C PRO A 271 18.25 27.09 -10.37
N ASN A 272 19.01 27.87 -9.59
CA ASN A 272 19.95 28.92 -10.04
C ASN A 272 19.34 30.20 -10.62
N TYR A 273 18.00 30.32 -10.73
CA TYR A 273 17.34 31.52 -11.24
C TYR A 273 17.91 32.81 -10.59
N PRO A 274 18.21 33.87 -11.36
CA PRO A 274 17.93 34.05 -12.79
C PRO A 274 19.00 33.44 -13.73
N ASN A 275 20.01 32.75 -13.20
CA ASN A 275 20.97 32.04 -14.03
C ASN A 275 20.37 30.74 -14.58
N LYS A 276 21.10 30.14 -15.51
CA LYS A 276 20.68 28.93 -16.20
C LYS A 276 20.37 27.77 -15.26
N TYR A 277 19.21 27.13 -15.45
CA TYR A 277 18.86 25.92 -14.72
C TYR A 277 19.78 24.76 -15.11
N PRO A 278 20.10 23.83 -14.20
CA PRO A 278 20.93 22.68 -14.54
C PRO A 278 20.20 21.65 -15.41
N LYS A 279 20.96 20.97 -16.25
CA LYS A 279 20.51 19.76 -16.98
C LYS A 279 20.21 18.58 -16.06
N ASN A 280 19.33 17.68 -16.52
CA ASN A 280 18.94 16.43 -15.88
C ASN A 280 18.38 16.65 -14.47
N ARG A 281 17.36 17.49 -14.37
CA ARG A 281 16.73 17.83 -13.09
C ARG A 281 15.27 17.43 -13.11
N ALA A 282 14.83 16.91 -11.97
CA ALA A 282 13.43 16.73 -11.64
C ALA A 282 13.22 17.47 -10.31
N CYS A 283 12.43 18.54 -10.36
CA CYS A 283 12.09 19.37 -9.21
C CYS A 283 10.59 19.28 -8.93
N PHE A 284 10.25 19.17 -7.64
CA PHE A 284 8.86 19.09 -7.20
C PHE A 284 8.62 20.12 -6.11
N TRP A 285 7.67 21.03 -6.31
CA TRP A 285 7.25 21.95 -5.27
C TRP A 285 5.81 21.66 -4.88
N VAL A 286 5.60 21.26 -3.63
CA VAL A 286 4.28 20.98 -3.10
C VAL A 286 3.82 22.20 -2.32
N ILE A 287 2.73 22.80 -2.73
CA ILE A 287 2.13 23.96 -2.08
C ILE A 287 0.86 23.49 -1.39
N THR A 288 0.73 23.81 -0.11
CA THR A 288 -0.46 23.46 0.67
C THR A 288 -1.01 24.66 1.41
N SER A 289 -2.34 24.73 1.46
CA SER A 289 -3.11 25.74 2.18
C SER A 289 -4.09 25.02 3.15
N PRO A 290 -4.63 25.69 4.18
CA PRO A 290 -5.67 25.11 5.01
C PRO A 290 -6.89 24.67 4.18
N VAL A 291 -7.63 23.70 4.70
CA VAL A 291 -8.87 23.21 4.07
C VAL A 291 -9.85 24.37 3.86
N GLY A 292 -10.46 24.42 2.68
CA GLY A 292 -11.40 25.48 2.27
C GLY A 292 -10.76 26.65 1.51
N TYR A 293 -9.43 26.71 1.45
CA TYR A 293 -8.71 27.71 0.65
C TYR A 293 -8.28 27.13 -0.71
N LYS A 294 -8.10 28.04 -1.68
CA LYS A 294 -7.51 27.74 -2.98
C LYS A 294 -6.15 28.42 -3.11
N ILE A 295 -5.31 27.89 -3.99
CA ILE A 295 -3.96 28.39 -4.29
C ILE A 295 -4.01 29.02 -5.68
N SER A 296 -3.52 30.26 -5.77
CA SER A 296 -3.37 30.97 -7.04
C SER A 296 -1.89 31.13 -7.35
N LEU A 297 -1.48 30.73 -8.56
CA LEU A 297 -0.13 30.86 -9.08
C LEU A 297 -0.13 31.84 -10.24
N LYS A 298 0.84 32.75 -10.21
CA LYS A 298 1.06 33.74 -11.25
C LYS A 298 2.47 33.58 -11.81
N MET A 299 2.58 33.38 -13.12
CA MET A 299 3.87 33.29 -13.77
C MET A 299 4.46 34.69 -13.95
N LEU A 300 5.65 34.93 -13.40
CA LEU A 300 6.32 36.23 -13.47
C LEU A 300 7.37 36.29 -14.58
N SER A 301 8.08 35.19 -14.80
CA SER A 301 9.10 34.99 -15.83
C SER A 301 9.02 33.53 -16.29
N PHE A 302 9.28 33.25 -17.56
CA PHE A 302 9.28 31.88 -18.07
C PHE A 302 10.12 31.75 -19.35
N GLU A 303 11.16 30.94 -19.29
CA GLU A 303 12.05 30.62 -20.41
C GLU A 303 12.63 29.20 -20.24
N LEU A 304 12.03 28.23 -20.93
CA LEU A 304 12.50 26.84 -21.01
C LEU A 304 12.79 26.44 -22.46
N GLU A 305 13.46 25.32 -22.68
CA GLU A 305 13.75 24.82 -24.02
C GLU A 305 12.46 24.58 -24.79
N TYR A 306 12.33 25.20 -25.97
CA TYR A 306 11.16 25.02 -26.82
C TYR A 306 11.20 23.66 -27.53
N SER A 307 10.07 22.96 -27.53
CA SER A 307 9.77 21.89 -28.49
C SER A 307 8.25 21.82 -28.69
N ASP A 308 7.80 21.36 -29.86
CA ASP A 308 6.37 21.39 -30.24
C ASP A 308 5.41 20.70 -29.25
N ARG A 309 5.93 19.76 -28.45
CA ARG A 309 5.16 19.05 -27.41
C ARG A 309 5.78 19.14 -26.02
N CYS A 310 6.74 20.05 -25.82
CA CYS A 310 7.47 20.23 -24.56
C CYS A 310 8.02 18.90 -24.00
N ILE A 311 8.69 18.13 -24.86
CA ILE A 311 9.19 16.79 -24.51
C ILE A 311 10.62 16.79 -23.95
N TYR A 312 11.34 17.91 -24.09
CA TYR A 312 12.68 18.10 -23.54
C TYR A 312 12.56 18.69 -22.13
N ASP A 313 12.49 20.02 -22.03
CA ASP A 313 12.27 20.72 -20.77
C ASP A 313 10.81 21.14 -20.65
N TYR A 314 10.21 20.92 -19.48
CA TYR A 314 8.82 21.28 -19.27
C TYR A 314 8.47 21.59 -17.81
N LEU A 315 7.43 22.40 -17.67
CA LEU A 315 6.75 22.66 -16.41
C LEU A 315 5.32 22.12 -16.47
N LEU A 316 4.93 21.36 -15.44
CA LEU A 316 3.54 20.93 -15.20
C LEU A 316 3.05 21.55 -13.89
N ILE A 317 1.78 21.96 -13.89
CA ILE A 317 1.09 22.42 -12.69
C ILE A 317 -0.10 21.49 -12.46
N HIS A 318 -0.01 20.68 -11.41
CA HIS A 318 -1.03 19.73 -11.03
C HIS A 318 -2.02 20.37 -10.04
N ASP A 319 -3.31 20.28 -10.34
CA ASP A 319 -4.41 20.62 -9.45
C ASP A 319 -4.62 19.52 -8.40
N GLY A 320 -3.70 19.47 -7.45
CA GLY A 320 -3.64 18.46 -6.40
C GLY A 320 -2.22 18.27 -5.89
N SER A 321 -2.04 17.28 -5.02
CA SER A 321 -0.76 17.03 -4.35
C SER A 321 0.05 15.87 -4.94
N HIS A 322 -0.36 15.31 -6.08
CA HIS A 322 0.26 14.13 -6.69
C HIS A 322 0.61 14.34 -8.17
N PRO A 323 1.65 13.67 -8.69
CA PRO A 323 1.94 13.67 -10.13
C PRO A 323 0.80 13.09 -10.99
N THR A 324 -0.09 12.31 -10.39
CA THR A 324 -1.28 11.74 -11.05
C THR A 324 -2.51 12.64 -11.00
N SER A 325 -2.45 13.77 -10.28
CA SER A 325 -3.54 14.74 -10.25
C SER A 325 -3.69 15.43 -11.61
N PRO A 326 -4.91 15.88 -11.98
CA PRO A 326 -5.14 16.64 -13.21
C PRO A 326 -4.14 17.80 -13.32
N ALA A 327 -3.56 18.00 -14.50
CA ALA A 327 -2.51 18.99 -14.70
C ALA A 327 -2.79 19.89 -15.89
N VAL A 328 -2.23 21.10 -15.83
CA VAL A 328 -2.14 22.02 -16.97
C VAL A 328 -0.68 22.10 -17.43
N GLY A 329 -0.49 22.33 -18.73
CA GLY A 329 0.78 22.16 -19.44
C GLY A 329 0.77 20.88 -20.30
N PRO A 330 1.95 20.33 -20.68
CA PRO A 330 3.29 20.83 -20.34
C PRO A 330 3.57 22.21 -20.95
N TYR A 331 4.26 23.06 -20.21
CA TYR A 331 4.70 24.38 -20.68
C TYR A 331 6.19 24.38 -20.98
N CYS A 332 6.59 25.02 -22.07
CA CYS A 332 7.98 25.21 -22.47
C CYS A 332 8.13 26.42 -23.42
N GLY A 333 9.35 26.73 -23.85
CA GLY A 333 9.62 27.93 -24.66
C GLY A 333 9.54 29.22 -23.85
N THR A 334 9.12 30.30 -24.51
CA THR A 334 9.08 31.66 -23.96
C THR A 334 7.68 32.28 -23.97
N GLU A 335 6.67 31.47 -24.30
CA GLU A 335 5.29 31.92 -24.35
C GLU A 335 4.74 32.22 -22.95
N LYS A 336 3.78 33.14 -22.88
CA LYS A 336 3.15 33.53 -21.63
C LYS A 336 2.32 32.37 -21.07
N VAL A 337 2.75 31.84 -19.93
CA VAL A 337 1.97 30.87 -19.15
C VAL A 337 0.82 31.59 -18.44
N ALA A 338 -0.40 31.06 -18.58
CA ALA A 338 -1.58 31.61 -17.93
C ALA A 338 -1.53 31.45 -16.40
N ASP A 339 -2.15 32.39 -15.68
CA ASP A 339 -2.32 32.27 -14.23
C ASP A 339 -3.18 31.05 -13.90
N PHE A 340 -2.80 30.33 -12.86
CA PHE A 340 -3.47 29.10 -12.43
C PHE A 340 -4.15 29.32 -11.08
N THR A 341 -5.35 28.74 -10.89
CA THR A 341 -6.03 28.71 -9.60
C THR A 341 -6.54 27.30 -9.35
N SER A 342 -6.14 26.69 -8.24
CA SER A 342 -6.51 25.32 -7.89
C SER A 342 -7.99 25.18 -7.55
N THR A 343 -8.51 23.96 -7.70
CA THR A 343 -9.85 23.61 -7.21
C THR A 343 -9.84 23.31 -5.72
N GLY A 344 -8.74 22.76 -5.20
CA GLY A 344 -8.53 22.43 -3.80
C GLY A 344 -7.43 23.24 -3.12
N ASN A 345 -6.98 22.76 -1.97
CA ASN A 345 -5.98 23.41 -1.12
C ASN A 345 -4.55 22.87 -1.35
N PHE A 346 -4.32 22.17 -2.46
CA PHE A 346 -3.02 21.61 -2.84
C PHE A 346 -2.68 21.92 -4.30
N VAL A 347 -1.42 22.21 -4.56
CA VAL A 347 -0.83 22.29 -5.91
C VAL A 347 0.53 21.62 -5.89
N LEU A 348 0.81 20.83 -6.92
CA LEU A 348 2.15 20.31 -7.19
C LEU A 348 2.67 20.97 -8.46
N VAL A 349 3.81 21.63 -8.36
CA VAL A 349 4.55 22.15 -9.51
C VAL A 349 5.70 21.19 -9.80
N GLU A 350 5.75 20.67 -11.02
CA GLU A 350 6.72 19.67 -11.47
C GLU A 350 7.54 20.27 -12.63
N PHE A 351 8.86 20.33 -12.47
CA PHE A 351 9.78 20.82 -13.51
C PHE A 351 10.79 19.72 -13.86
N HIS A 352 10.93 19.48 -15.16
CA HIS A 352 11.90 18.55 -15.72
C HIS A 352 12.81 19.24 -16.72
N SER A 353 14.10 18.91 -16.65
CA SER A 353 15.09 19.25 -17.67
C SER A 353 15.82 18.02 -18.20
N ASP A 354 16.13 18.02 -19.49
CA ASP A 354 16.79 16.92 -20.18
C ASP A 354 18.34 17.02 -20.11
N LEU A 355 19.08 16.34 -21.00
CA LEU A 355 20.55 16.32 -20.99
C LEU A 355 21.21 17.42 -21.84
N VAL A 356 20.45 18.26 -22.53
CA VAL A 356 20.92 19.31 -23.43
C VAL A 356 20.20 20.63 -23.14
N TRP A 357 20.80 21.73 -23.59
CA TRP A 357 20.32 23.12 -23.47
C TRP A 357 19.89 23.61 -22.06
N GLU A 358 20.17 24.87 -21.77
CA GLU A 358 19.87 25.47 -20.46
C GLU A 358 19.55 26.94 -20.68
N LEU A 359 18.45 27.39 -20.08
CA LEU A 359 17.90 28.74 -20.18
C LEU A 359 17.65 29.31 -18.77
N SER A 360 17.19 30.57 -18.67
CA SER A 360 17.04 31.23 -17.36
C SER A 360 16.00 30.56 -16.45
N GLY A 361 15.00 29.89 -17.03
CA GLY A 361 13.94 29.23 -16.28
C GLY A 361 12.83 30.21 -15.88
N PHE A 362 12.38 30.12 -14.63
CA PHE A 362 11.20 30.82 -14.14
C PHE A 362 11.35 31.26 -12.68
#